data_AF-A0A9C6VY19-F1
#
_entry.id   AF-A0A9C6VY19-F1
#
_cell.length_a   1.000
_cell.length_b   1.000
_cell.length_c   1.000
_cell.angle_alpha   90.00
_cell.angle_beta   90.00
_cell.angle_gamma   90.00
#
_symmetry.space_group_name_H-M   'P 1'
#
loop_
_entity.id
_entity.type
_entity.pdbx_description
1 polymer ?
#
loop_
_entity_poly.entity_id
_entity_poly.type
_entity_poly.pdbx_seq_one_letter_code
_entity_poly.pdbx_strand_id
1 'polypeptide(L)'
;MFQHIPQELQHKLLVMTADHSEDTMEHCKLLLLLLRRFPQTIATHGPRLVETLLTAEKHSHPGCAVNGYRKLLTCDALPLLGTAPVVLNPRLSLRLLCKAIEFYLTYIQQPQDNQIQQPWDRLFQVVELIGKKLGWELSSLFSMTWNREAYCERLHQYAVTHSANLCEEVVARQLLMCTVAVLLRILNEHTVLINNDETMYCLVEAFAECVHSPTEPKLKKRKREDNGGIVITSDGDYSGNGLALNVKLWDLLHSSDYLQREVGKLSQQLRLDSWLNSFLTDLAMYKGLHHEVLPRLSQEPANLSVHLRLASTCFFLKDYKAMLEYIVLVVTALPSVCSKVSHNLTVPCGRHLHYLTLARFPVIQYCCRLLLLAIKENFSIPGAVGDLAIGHALVLMQIDWPQEASALSTITERIINRGTFSYPLFQAYIICVDILEELTYLWTEHGGGVSLDIATGSGILQNRRITTRGADKGVREEVKQAMRRQAARDGIDPLDELLQKFIINEKTAILHSLIIQ
;
A
#
# COMPACT_ATOMS: atom_id res chain seq x y z
N MET A 1 20.42 45.49 29.42
CA MET A 1 21.16 45.47 30.71
C MET A 1 22.21 44.34 30.75
N PHE A 2 21.84 43.05 30.65
CA PHE A 2 22.80 41.93 30.71
C PHE A 2 23.91 41.97 29.63
N GLN A 3 23.58 42.37 28.40
CA GLN A 3 24.54 42.49 27.28
C GLN A 3 25.65 43.53 27.49
N HIS A 4 25.46 44.49 28.41
CA HIS A 4 26.43 45.57 28.67
C HIS A 4 27.36 45.27 29.86
N ILE A 5 27.21 44.12 30.50
CA ILE A 5 28.04 43.65 31.63
C ILE A 5 29.31 42.96 31.09
N PRO A 6 30.47 43.03 31.77
CA PRO A 6 31.67 42.27 31.38
C PRO A 6 31.43 40.76 31.25
N GLN A 7 32.08 40.14 30.26
CA GLN A 7 31.87 38.74 29.90
C GLN A 7 32.13 37.76 31.06
N GLU A 8 33.13 38.03 31.92
CA GLU A 8 33.39 37.24 33.13
C GLU A 8 32.26 37.31 34.16
N LEU A 9 31.68 38.51 34.33
CA LEU A 9 30.60 38.70 35.30
C LEU A 9 29.29 38.10 34.76
N GLN A 10 29.05 38.19 33.44
CA GLN A 10 27.95 37.47 32.77
C GLN A 10 28.05 35.95 33.00
N HIS A 11 29.26 35.39 32.85
CA HIS A 11 29.50 33.96 33.10
C HIS A 11 29.19 33.58 34.55
N LYS A 12 29.78 34.30 35.53
CA LYS A 12 29.55 34.04 36.96
C LYS A 12 28.08 34.16 37.34
N LEU A 13 27.39 35.20 36.86
CA LEU A 13 25.96 35.37 37.09
C LEU A 13 25.16 34.18 36.55
N LEU A 14 25.40 33.77 35.30
CA LEU A 14 24.68 32.63 34.70
C LEU A 14 24.89 31.32 35.47
N VAL A 15 26.13 31.02 35.87
CA VAL A 15 26.43 29.83 36.68
C VAL A 15 25.72 29.90 38.04
N MET A 16 25.85 31.04 38.74
CA MET A 16 25.20 31.21 40.04
C MET A 16 23.67 31.12 39.94
N THR A 17 23.06 31.78 38.95
CA THR A 17 21.60 31.72 38.76
C THR A 17 21.14 30.32 38.39
N ALA A 18 21.91 29.57 37.58
CA ALA A 18 21.60 28.18 37.28
C ALA A 18 21.66 27.32 38.55
N ASP A 19 22.74 27.40 39.34
CA ASP A 19 22.92 26.57 40.54
C ASP A 19 21.87 26.85 41.64
N HIS A 20 21.30 28.07 41.70
CA HIS A 20 20.26 28.44 42.66
C HIS A 20 18.83 28.35 42.09
N SER A 21 18.65 27.78 40.90
CA SER A 21 17.33 27.61 40.30
C SER A 21 16.57 26.46 40.97
N GLU A 22 15.40 26.74 41.53
CA GLU A 22 14.54 25.74 42.17
C GLU A 22 13.80 24.85 41.16
N ASP A 23 13.49 25.40 39.98
CA ASP A 23 12.83 24.67 38.90
C ASP A 23 13.87 23.97 38.00
N THR A 24 13.73 22.66 37.85
CA THR A 24 14.71 21.84 37.10
C THR A 24 14.72 22.17 35.61
N MET A 25 13.58 22.60 35.03
CA MET A 25 13.51 22.98 33.63
C MET A 25 14.23 24.32 33.39
N GLU A 26 13.99 25.32 34.23
CA GLU A 26 14.69 26.60 34.18
C GLU A 26 16.19 26.43 34.43
N HIS A 27 16.60 25.57 35.37
CA HIS A 27 18.00 25.17 35.54
C HIS A 27 18.62 24.66 34.23
N CYS A 28 17.95 23.74 33.53
CA CYS A 28 18.43 23.19 32.26
C CYS A 28 18.50 24.26 31.15
N LYS A 29 17.52 25.16 31.06
CA LYS A 29 17.51 26.27 30.09
C LYS A 29 18.65 27.27 30.35
N LEU A 30 18.91 27.59 31.61
CA LEU A 30 20.01 28.47 32.01
C LEU A 30 21.37 27.86 31.70
N LEU A 31 21.55 26.56 31.97
CA LEU A 31 22.75 25.83 31.57
C LEU A 31 22.91 25.82 30.04
N LEU A 32 21.86 25.58 29.26
CA LEU A 32 21.95 25.68 27.79
C LEU A 32 22.34 27.08 27.31
N LEU A 33 21.80 28.12 27.94
CA LEU A 33 22.17 29.50 27.64
C LEU A 33 23.65 29.77 27.96
N LEU A 34 24.15 29.25 29.08
CA LEU A 34 25.58 29.29 29.44
C LEU A 34 26.43 28.60 28.36
N LEU A 35 26.06 27.38 27.97
CA LEU A 35 26.80 26.59 26.97
C LEU A 35 26.84 27.28 25.59
N ARG A 36 25.75 27.92 25.18
CA ARG A 36 25.67 28.67 23.91
C ARG A 36 26.53 29.92 23.91
N ARG A 37 26.55 30.64 25.04
CA ARG A 37 27.24 31.93 25.16
C ARG A 37 28.73 31.78 25.48
N PHE A 38 29.10 30.67 26.13
CA PHE A 38 30.47 30.37 26.56
C PHE A 38 30.87 28.95 26.15
N PRO A 39 31.21 28.70 24.88
CA PRO A 39 31.52 27.36 24.37
C PRO A 39 32.63 26.60 25.12
N GLN A 40 33.55 27.32 25.76
CA GLN A 40 34.59 26.74 26.63
C GLN A 40 34.03 25.95 27.82
N THR A 41 32.78 26.21 28.20
CA THR A 41 32.10 25.55 29.32
C THR A 41 31.42 24.24 28.94
N ILE A 42 31.36 23.90 27.64
CA ILE A 42 30.64 22.72 27.14
C ILE A 42 31.28 21.43 27.65
N ALA A 43 32.61 21.38 27.73
CA ALA A 43 33.32 20.21 28.25
C ALA A 43 33.03 19.96 29.74
N THR A 44 32.79 21.00 30.54
CA THR A 44 32.58 20.90 31.98
C THR A 44 31.10 20.72 32.34
N HIS A 45 30.20 21.49 31.75
CA HIS A 45 28.78 21.50 32.12
C HIS A 45 27.88 20.71 31.17
N GLY A 46 28.34 20.38 29.95
CA GLY A 46 27.57 19.63 28.96
C GLY A 46 27.13 18.24 29.42
N PRO A 47 28.05 17.38 29.90
CA PRO A 47 27.68 16.06 30.41
C PRO A 47 26.72 16.11 31.61
N ARG A 48 26.92 17.08 32.52
CA ARG A 48 26.03 17.30 33.68
C ARG A 48 24.63 17.68 33.23
N LEU A 49 24.49 18.58 32.26
CA LEU A 49 23.20 18.96 31.67
C LEU A 49 22.47 17.73 31.11
N VAL A 50 23.16 16.86 30.36
CA VAL A 50 22.56 15.63 29.81
C VAL A 50 22.05 14.72 30.93
N GLU A 51 22.85 14.52 31.98
CA GLU A 51 22.45 13.71 33.13
C GLU A 51 21.23 14.28 33.85
N THR A 52 21.19 15.61 34.07
CA THR A 52 20.05 16.29 34.67
C THR A 52 18.80 16.12 33.82
N LEU A 53 18.89 16.32 32.50
CA LEU A 53 17.76 16.15 31.57
C LEU A 53 17.21 14.73 31.58
N LEU A 54 18.09 13.72 31.54
CA LEU A 54 17.70 12.30 31.58
C LEU A 54 17.07 11.92 32.93
N THR A 55 17.59 12.47 34.03
CA THR A 55 17.09 12.20 35.38
C THR A 55 15.74 12.88 35.61
N ALA A 56 15.61 14.14 35.24
CA ALA A 56 14.36 14.90 35.36
C ALA A 56 13.24 14.25 34.53
N GLU A 57 13.54 13.87 33.27
CA GLU A 57 12.60 13.14 32.43
C GLU A 57 12.10 11.85 33.10
N LYS A 58 13.01 11.05 33.65
CA LYS A 58 12.66 9.76 34.26
C LYS A 58 11.66 9.90 35.39
N HIS A 59 11.75 10.97 36.19
CA HIS A 59 10.87 11.20 37.33
C HIS A 59 9.56 11.91 36.92
N SER A 60 9.64 12.91 36.05
CA SER A 60 8.48 13.74 35.71
C SER A 60 7.61 13.17 34.59
N HIS A 61 8.18 12.42 33.64
CA HIS A 61 7.49 11.97 32.43
C HIS A 61 7.86 10.53 32.03
N PRO A 62 7.64 9.53 32.92
CA PRO A 62 8.01 8.15 32.63
C PRO A 62 7.28 7.62 31.39
N GLY A 63 8.04 7.17 30.40
CA GLY A 63 7.49 6.52 29.20
C GLY A 63 6.84 7.44 28.16
N CYS A 64 6.87 8.76 28.36
CA CYS A 64 6.39 9.74 27.38
C CYS A 64 7.55 10.27 26.52
N ALA A 65 7.54 9.96 25.22
CA ALA A 65 8.61 10.37 24.31
C ALA A 65 8.58 11.88 24.03
N VAL A 66 7.41 12.49 23.86
CA VAL A 66 7.28 13.93 23.57
C VAL A 66 7.02 14.68 24.88
N ASN A 67 8.07 15.30 25.43
CA ASN A 67 7.99 16.11 26.64
C ASN A 67 9.02 17.26 26.60
N GLY A 68 8.88 18.24 27.49
CA GLY A 68 9.74 19.42 27.52
C GLY A 68 11.23 19.10 27.73
N TYR A 69 11.56 18.11 28.56
CA TYR A 69 12.96 17.74 28.83
C TYR A 69 13.57 17.02 27.63
N ARG A 70 12.84 16.11 26.99
CA ARG A 70 13.32 15.42 25.79
C ARG A 70 13.45 16.37 24.61
N LYS A 71 12.53 17.33 24.44
CA LYS A 71 12.64 18.39 23.42
C LYS A 71 13.90 19.23 23.63
N LEU A 72 14.16 19.67 24.86
CA LEU A 72 15.35 20.45 25.21
C LEU A 72 16.65 19.64 24.99
N LEU A 73 16.62 18.33 25.29
CA LEU A 73 17.72 17.42 25.02
C LEU A 73 17.99 17.28 23.52
N THR A 74 16.97 16.94 22.72
CA THR A 74 17.12 16.54 21.32
C THR A 74 17.29 17.73 20.38
N CYS A 75 16.54 18.82 20.58
CA CYS A 75 16.56 19.98 19.70
C CYS A 75 17.70 20.95 20.03
N ASP A 76 18.15 21.01 21.28
CA ASP A 76 19.10 22.04 21.73
C ASP A 76 20.41 21.46 22.26
N ALA A 77 20.36 20.52 23.20
CA ALA A 77 21.58 20.00 23.84
C ALA A 77 22.40 19.08 22.92
N LEU A 78 21.77 18.12 22.24
CA LEU A 78 22.50 17.18 21.37
C LEU A 78 23.18 17.88 20.17
N PRO A 79 22.54 18.81 19.45
CA PRO A 79 23.21 19.54 18.37
C PRO A 79 24.42 20.34 18.85
N LEU A 80 24.32 20.94 20.04
CA LEU A 80 25.40 21.70 20.67
C LEU A 80 26.57 20.80 21.09
N LEU A 81 26.29 19.65 21.72
CA LEU A 81 27.33 18.70 22.14
C LEU A 81 27.96 17.96 20.98
N GLY A 82 27.18 17.69 19.92
CA GLY A 82 27.64 17.02 18.72
C GLY A 82 28.65 17.84 17.91
N THR A 83 28.51 19.17 17.93
CA THR A 83 29.42 20.10 17.23
C THR A 83 30.64 20.49 18.08
N ALA A 84 30.51 20.51 19.40
CA ALA A 84 31.59 20.85 20.32
C ALA A 84 32.66 19.73 20.39
N PRO A 85 33.93 20.03 20.69
CA PRO A 85 35.00 19.04 20.86
C PRO A 85 34.91 18.31 22.23
N VAL A 86 33.71 17.85 22.61
CA VAL A 86 33.47 17.07 23.83
C VAL A 86 33.47 15.58 23.53
N VAL A 87 34.10 14.81 24.41
CA VAL A 87 34.10 13.34 24.37
C VAL A 87 32.93 12.83 25.18
N LEU A 88 31.95 12.24 24.49
CA LEU A 88 30.83 11.54 25.13
C LEU A 88 31.12 10.05 25.16
N ASN A 89 30.75 9.38 26.26
CA ASN A 89 30.83 7.93 26.36
C ASN A 89 30.02 7.28 25.22
N PRO A 90 30.58 6.35 24.43
CA PRO A 90 29.88 5.72 23.31
C PRO A 90 28.53 5.08 23.68
N ARG A 91 28.43 4.45 24.86
CA ARG A 91 27.16 3.87 25.36
C ARG A 91 26.11 4.94 25.64
N LEU A 92 26.54 6.08 26.18
CA LEU A 92 25.65 7.22 26.41
C LEU A 92 25.21 7.83 25.07
N SER A 93 26.14 8.06 24.15
CA SER A 93 25.85 8.57 22.79
C SER A 93 24.81 7.73 22.06
N LEU A 94 24.93 6.39 22.10
CA LEU A 94 23.94 5.47 21.54
C LEU A 94 22.56 5.63 22.20
N ARG A 95 22.52 5.69 23.54
CA ARG A 95 21.27 5.87 24.29
C ARG A 95 20.61 7.21 23.95
N LEU A 96 21.40 8.27 23.78
CA LEU A 96 20.92 9.60 23.40
C LEU A 96 20.38 9.59 21.97
N LEU A 97 21.06 8.92 21.04
CA LEU A 97 20.59 8.75 19.66
C LEU A 97 19.24 8.02 19.61
N CYS A 98 19.07 6.91 20.35
CA CYS A 98 17.78 6.22 20.40
C CYS A 98 16.67 7.12 20.97
N LYS A 99 16.95 7.88 22.03
CA LYS A 99 15.98 8.85 22.59
C LYS A 99 15.61 9.95 21.59
N ALA A 100 16.57 10.43 20.80
CA ALA A 100 16.32 11.41 19.76
C ALA A 100 15.46 10.85 18.64
N ILE A 101 15.77 9.65 18.15
CA ILE A 101 14.96 8.97 17.14
C ILE A 101 13.53 8.78 17.65
N GLU A 102 13.34 8.19 18.85
CA GLU A 102 12.02 7.98 19.45
C GLU A 102 11.23 9.30 19.58
N PHE A 103 11.88 10.38 20.02
CA PHE A 103 11.28 11.71 20.13
C PHE A 103 10.77 12.23 18.79
N TYR A 104 11.64 12.28 17.77
CA TYR A 104 11.28 12.84 16.47
C TYR A 104 10.23 11.98 15.78
N LEU A 105 10.33 10.65 15.85
CA LEU A 105 9.32 9.75 15.29
C LEU A 105 7.95 9.97 15.93
N THR A 106 7.88 10.04 17.26
CA THR A 106 6.61 10.28 17.95
C THR A 106 6.05 11.68 17.63
N TYR A 107 6.91 12.69 17.57
CA TYR A 107 6.50 14.06 17.19
C TYR A 107 5.99 14.15 15.75
N ILE A 108 6.59 13.40 14.81
CA ILE A 108 6.14 13.38 13.40
C ILE A 108 4.76 12.71 13.28
N GLN A 109 4.50 11.63 14.02
CA GLN A 109 3.18 10.98 14.02
C GLN A 109 2.11 11.83 14.70
N GLN A 110 2.48 12.53 15.78
CA GLN A 110 1.56 13.28 16.63
C GLN A 110 2.20 14.63 17.02
N PRO A 111 2.17 15.63 16.13
CA PRO A 111 2.71 16.95 16.43
C PRO A 111 1.86 17.62 17.51
N GLN A 112 2.45 17.86 18.69
CA GLN A 112 1.77 18.59 19.79
C GLN A 112 1.80 20.11 19.58
N ASP A 113 2.75 20.59 18.79
CA ASP A 113 2.93 21.99 18.43
C ASP A 113 3.55 22.06 17.02
N ASN A 114 3.61 23.26 16.43
CA ASN A 114 4.30 23.50 15.15
C ASN A 114 5.66 24.18 15.35
N GLN A 115 6.31 23.97 16.50
CA GLN A 115 7.56 24.67 16.83
C GLN A 115 8.79 24.04 16.16
N ILE A 116 8.74 22.75 15.80
CA ILE A 116 9.84 22.06 15.12
C ILE A 116 9.58 22.06 13.62
N GLN A 117 10.23 22.99 12.91
CA GLN A 117 10.24 22.98 11.45
C GLN A 117 11.15 21.86 10.93
N GLN A 118 10.69 21.16 9.89
CA GLN A 118 11.42 20.08 9.21
C GLN A 118 12.00 19.03 10.20
N PRO A 119 11.14 18.29 10.94
CA PRO A 119 11.57 17.36 11.97
C PRO A 119 12.48 16.24 11.43
N TRP A 120 12.31 15.81 10.18
CA TRP A 120 13.19 14.82 9.54
C TRP A 120 14.62 15.32 9.36
N ASP A 121 14.81 16.57 8.93
CA ASP A 121 16.14 17.14 8.72
C ASP A 121 16.83 17.38 10.06
N ARG A 122 16.08 17.75 11.11
CA ARG A 122 16.57 17.82 12.50
C ARG A 122 17.00 16.45 13.03
N LEU A 123 16.19 15.42 12.79
CA LEU A 123 16.55 14.05 13.15
C LEU A 123 17.85 13.62 12.45
N PHE A 124 17.94 13.84 11.14
CA PHE A 124 19.11 13.44 10.34
C PHE A 124 20.36 14.20 10.77
N GLN A 125 20.24 15.49 11.11
CA GLN A 125 21.32 16.26 11.72
C GLN A 125 21.80 15.62 13.04
N VAL A 126 20.90 15.17 13.91
CA VAL A 126 21.29 14.49 15.16
C VAL A 126 21.96 13.14 14.87
N VAL A 127 21.46 12.36 13.90
CA VAL A 127 22.10 11.10 13.48
C VAL A 127 23.50 11.34 12.94
N GLU A 128 23.70 12.38 12.12
CA GLU A 128 25.00 12.79 11.61
C GLU A 128 25.96 13.13 12.76
N LEU A 129 25.57 14.05 13.64
CA LEU A 129 26.43 14.58 14.70
C LEU A 129 26.83 13.49 15.71
N ILE A 130 25.86 12.69 16.17
CA ILE A 130 26.13 11.61 17.11
C ILE A 130 26.88 10.46 16.43
N GLY A 131 26.57 10.17 15.16
CA GLY A 131 27.33 9.21 14.35
C GLY A 131 28.80 9.58 14.23
N LYS A 132 29.13 10.87 13.99
CA LYS A 132 30.52 11.36 13.99
C LYS A 132 31.19 11.15 15.35
N LYS A 133 30.48 11.39 16.46
CA LYS A 133 31.00 11.13 17.82
C LYS A 133 31.24 9.65 18.11
N LEU A 134 30.51 8.77 17.45
CA LEU A 134 30.67 7.32 17.53
C LEU A 134 31.70 6.77 16.53
N GLY A 135 32.26 7.61 15.65
CA GLY A 135 33.19 7.18 14.61
C GLY A 135 32.51 6.40 13.47
N TRP A 136 31.22 6.62 13.23
CA TRP A 136 30.48 5.90 12.18
C TRP A 136 30.78 6.45 10.78
N GLU A 137 31.11 5.55 9.86
CA GLU A 137 31.33 5.88 8.44
C GLU A 137 30.03 6.39 7.80
N LEU A 138 28.92 5.73 8.13
CA LEU A 138 27.57 6.09 7.66
C LEU A 138 27.08 7.45 8.16
N SER A 139 27.75 8.08 9.13
CA SER A 139 27.36 9.42 9.59
C SER A 139 27.41 10.45 8.45
N SER A 140 28.37 10.30 7.54
CA SER A 140 28.55 11.17 6.37
C SER A 140 27.34 11.16 5.42
N LEU A 141 26.54 10.09 5.42
CA LEU A 141 25.34 9.97 4.61
C LEU A 141 24.35 11.10 4.88
N PHE A 142 24.17 11.43 6.16
CA PHE A 142 23.17 12.40 6.63
C PHE A 142 23.61 13.86 6.45
N SER A 143 24.85 14.09 6.01
CA SER A 143 25.33 15.43 5.61
C SER A 143 24.90 15.82 4.19
N MET A 144 24.43 14.85 3.40
CA MET A 144 23.99 15.07 2.03
C MET A 144 22.55 15.56 1.96
N THR A 145 22.23 16.30 0.89
CA THR A 145 20.84 16.60 0.52
C THR A 145 20.03 15.31 0.38
N TRP A 146 18.83 15.29 0.94
CA TRP A 146 17.96 14.12 0.92
C TRP A 146 17.65 13.66 -0.52
N ASN A 147 17.94 12.39 -0.79
CA ASN A 147 17.55 11.70 -2.00
C ASN A 147 17.36 10.21 -1.67
N ARG A 148 16.15 9.69 -1.91
CA ARG A 148 15.76 8.34 -1.49
C ARG A 148 16.65 7.28 -2.13
N GLU A 149 16.87 7.34 -3.44
CA GLU A 149 17.69 6.36 -4.16
C GLU A 149 19.14 6.37 -3.67
N ALA A 150 19.76 7.56 -3.57
CA ALA A 150 21.15 7.71 -3.16
C ALA A 150 21.38 7.22 -1.72
N TYR A 151 20.43 7.48 -0.80
CA TYR A 151 20.50 6.97 0.56
C TYR A 151 20.39 5.45 0.61
N CYS A 152 19.44 4.86 -0.13
CA CYS A 152 19.29 3.42 -0.23
C CYS A 152 20.54 2.76 -0.84
N GLU A 153 21.09 3.32 -1.91
CA GLU A 153 22.27 2.78 -2.59
C GLU A 153 23.50 2.78 -1.68
N ARG A 154 23.74 3.88 -0.96
CA ARG A 154 24.85 3.99 0.03
C ARG A 154 24.74 2.95 1.14
N LEU A 155 23.54 2.72 1.67
CA LEU A 155 23.31 1.70 2.71
C LEU A 155 23.56 0.28 2.19
N HIS A 156 23.11 -0.03 0.98
CA HIS A 156 23.39 -1.31 0.34
C HIS A 156 24.88 -1.48 0.05
N GLN A 157 25.55 -0.45 -0.47
CA GLN A 157 26.99 -0.48 -0.74
C GLN A 157 27.78 -0.74 0.55
N TYR A 158 27.41 -0.08 1.65
CA TYR A 158 28.03 -0.30 2.95
C TYR A 158 27.87 -1.77 3.41
N ALA A 159 26.67 -2.33 3.28
CA ALA A 159 26.39 -3.70 3.66
C ALA A 159 27.13 -4.74 2.81
N VAL A 160 27.25 -4.50 1.50
CA VAL A 160 28.03 -5.36 0.59
C VAL A 160 29.51 -5.30 0.96
N THR A 161 30.05 -4.11 1.17
CA THR A 161 31.45 -3.88 1.54
C THR A 161 31.82 -4.57 2.85
N HIS A 162 30.90 -4.57 3.81
CA HIS A 162 31.09 -5.15 5.14
C HIS A 162 30.42 -6.52 5.32
N SER A 163 30.07 -7.21 4.24
CA SER A 163 29.28 -8.46 4.28
C SER A 163 29.88 -9.55 5.19
N ALA A 164 31.21 -9.65 5.25
CA ALA A 164 31.92 -10.58 6.14
C ALA A 164 31.84 -10.21 7.63
N ASN A 165 31.59 -8.94 7.95
CA ASN A 165 31.63 -8.36 9.30
C ASN A 165 30.25 -7.94 9.80
N LEU A 166 29.15 -8.36 9.16
CA LEU A 166 27.78 -8.00 9.56
C LEU A 166 27.36 -8.57 10.93
N CYS A 167 28.18 -9.45 11.53
CA CYS A 167 28.02 -9.92 12.91
C CYS A 167 28.78 -9.06 13.93
N GLU A 168 29.67 -8.16 13.50
CA GLU A 168 30.39 -7.25 14.39
C GLU A 168 29.45 -6.16 14.89
N GLU A 169 29.39 -5.99 16.21
CA GLU A 169 28.43 -5.09 16.87
C GLU A 169 28.48 -3.67 16.30
N VAL A 170 29.68 -3.12 16.05
CA VAL A 170 29.83 -1.73 15.56
C VAL A 170 29.32 -1.57 14.13
N VAL A 171 29.66 -2.51 13.24
CA VAL A 171 29.25 -2.51 11.83
C VAL A 171 27.74 -2.70 11.72
N ALA A 172 27.21 -3.71 12.42
CA ALA A 172 25.79 -4.02 12.42
C ALA A 172 24.96 -2.90 13.03
N ARG A 173 25.43 -2.29 14.14
CA ARG A 173 24.69 -1.22 14.83
C ARG A 173 24.55 0.03 13.96
N GLN A 174 25.62 0.48 13.29
CA GLN A 174 25.52 1.66 12.43
C GLN A 174 24.59 1.38 11.24
N LEU A 175 24.70 0.21 10.61
CA LEU A 175 23.84 -0.19 9.50
C LEU A 175 22.38 -0.22 9.94
N LEU A 176 22.09 -0.85 11.08
CA LEU A 176 20.75 -0.96 11.65
C LEU A 176 20.13 0.42 11.93
N MET A 177 20.83 1.27 12.68
CA MET A 177 20.30 2.57 13.10
C MET A 177 20.08 3.50 11.92
N CYS A 178 21.03 3.55 10.98
CA CYS A 178 20.91 4.39 9.79
C CYS A 178 19.82 3.88 8.85
N THR A 179 19.74 2.56 8.64
CA THR A 179 18.71 1.96 7.77
C THR A 179 17.32 2.14 8.33
N VAL A 180 17.11 1.97 9.64
CA VAL A 180 15.80 2.23 10.26
C VAL A 180 15.40 3.70 10.13
N ALA A 181 16.31 4.65 10.36
CA ALA A 181 15.99 6.07 10.19
C ALA A 181 15.59 6.42 8.74
N VAL A 182 16.28 5.87 7.76
CA VAL A 182 15.99 6.08 6.33
C VAL A 182 14.70 5.37 5.91
N LEU A 183 14.51 4.12 6.32
CA LEU A 183 13.29 3.33 6.09
C LEU A 183 12.06 4.10 6.58
N LEU A 184 12.08 4.59 7.83
CA LEU A 184 10.95 5.31 8.41
C LEU A 184 10.68 6.64 7.71
N ARG A 185 11.71 7.34 7.21
CA ARG A 185 11.51 8.56 6.39
C ARG A 185 10.83 8.24 5.07
N ILE A 186 11.30 7.21 4.36
CA ILE A 186 10.69 6.78 3.09
C ILE A 186 9.27 6.28 3.33
N LEU A 187 9.01 5.53 4.41
CA LEU A 187 7.67 5.12 4.83
C LEU A 187 6.76 6.32 5.11
N ASN A 188 7.23 7.34 5.82
CA ASN A 188 6.45 8.53 6.08
C ASN A 188 6.08 9.25 4.77
N GLU A 189 7.06 9.48 3.90
CA GLU A 189 6.85 10.13 2.61
C GLU A 189 5.93 9.30 1.71
N HIS A 190 6.05 7.97 1.76
CA HIS A 190 5.15 7.06 1.08
C HIS A 190 3.72 7.19 1.58
N THR A 191 3.50 7.12 2.90
CA THR A 191 2.18 7.21 3.53
C THR A 191 1.48 8.53 3.19
N VAL A 192 2.22 9.65 3.19
CA VAL A 192 1.67 10.97 2.80
C VAL A 192 1.24 11.00 1.34
N LEU A 193 1.96 10.30 0.44
CA LEU A 193 1.61 10.25 -0.98
C LEU A 193 0.39 9.38 -1.27
N ILE A 194 0.19 8.30 -0.51
CA ILE A 194 -0.95 7.38 -0.70
C ILE A 194 -2.21 7.79 0.09
N ASN A 195 -2.05 8.57 1.16
CA ASN A 195 -3.14 9.05 2.01
C ASN A 195 -3.13 10.59 2.01
N ASN A 196 -3.47 11.19 0.88
CA ASN A 196 -3.69 12.64 0.78
C ASN A 196 -5.18 12.95 0.97
N ASP A 197 -5.49 14.16 1.45
CA ASP A 197 -6.86 14.63 1.71
C ASP A 197 -7.74 14.59 0.44
N GLU A 198 -7.13 14.70 -0.74
CA GLU A 198 -7.84 14.69 -2.02
C GLU A 198 -8.03 13.28 -2.59
N THR A 199 -7.12 12.34 -2.33
CA THR A 199 -7.13 11.02 -2.96
C THR A 199 -6.46 9.99 -2.07
N MET A 200 -7.20 8.94 -1.75
CA MET A 200 -6.71 7.79 -0.99
C MET A 200 -6.46 6.61 -1.93
N TYR A 201 -5.33 5.93 -1.73
CA TYR A 201 -4.95 4.76 -2.51
C TYR A 201 -4.91 3.50 -1.64
N CYS A 202 -5.22 2.36 -2.26
CA CYS A 202 -5.11 1.04 -1.65
C CYS A 202 -4.22 0.14 -2.50
N LEU A 203 -3.21 -0.48 -1.89
CA LEU A 203 -2.39 -1.48 -2.56
C LEU A 203 -3.18 -2.78 -2.73
N VAL A 204 -3.42 -3.15 -3.98
CA VAL A 204 -4.05 -4.42 -4.36
C VAL A 204 -3.14 -5.20 -5.31
N GLU A 205 -3.30 -6.51 -5.34
CA GLU A 205 -2.66 -7.31 -6.39
C GLU A 205 -3.55 -7.30 -7.63
N ALA A 206 -3.06 -6.62 -8.66
CA ALA A 206 -3.74 -6.41 -9.91
C ALA A 206 -3.37 -7.50 -10.91
N PHE A 207 -3.80 -7.32 -12.16
CA PHE A 207 -3.87 -8.41 -13.12
C PHE A 207 -2.64 -8.40 -14.01
N ALA A 208 -2.08 -9.59 -14.22
CA ALA A 208 -0.92 -9.81 -15.08
C ALA A 208 -1.36 -10.55 -16.35
N GLU A 209 -1.01 -10.03 -17.51
CA GLU A 209 -1.15 -10.75 -18.78
C GLU A 209 0.11 -11.58 -19.05
N CYS A 210 -0.07 -12.90 -19.20
CA CYS A 210 1.05 -13.78 -19.47
C CYS A 210 1.59 -13.51 -20.89
N VAL A 211 2.82 -12.99 -20.98
CA VAL A 211 3.55 -12.92 -22.24
C VAL A 211 4.01 -14.34 -22.59
N HIS A 212 3.16 -15.11 -23.26
CA HIS A 212 3.60 -16.31 -23.93
C HIS A 212 4.49 -15.90 -25.11
N SER A 213 5.82 -15.96 -24.92
CA SER A 213 6.74 -16.02 -26.05
C SER A 213 6.66 -17.42 -26.65
N PRO A 214 6.20 -17.58 -27.90
CA PRO A 214 6.10 -18.89 -28.52
C PRO A 214 7.43 -19.22 -29.20
N THR A 215 8.49 -19.47 -28.42
CA THR A 215 9.71 -20.23 -28.81
C THR A 215 10.81 -20.04 -27.77
N GLU A 216 11.08 -21.05 -26.94
CA GLU A 216 12.41 -21.68 -26.74
C GLU A 216 12.38 -22.70 -25.59
N PRO A 217 13.14 -23.82 -25.69
CA PRO A 217 13.06 -24.91 -24.73
C PRO A 217 13.80 -24.59 -23.44
N LYS A 218 13.19 -25.02 -22.32
CA LYS A 218 13.66 -24.84 -20.94
C LYS A 218 15.10 -25.32 -20.72
N LEU A 219 16.04 -24.40 -20.53
CA LEU A 219 17.32 -24.68 -19.90
C LEU A 219 17.24 -24.46 -18.39
N LYS A 220 17.54 -25.52 -17.62
CA LYS A 220 17.72 -25.49 -16.16
C LYS A 220 18.68 -24.38 -15.76
N LYS A 221 18.18 -23.30 -15.13
CA LYS A 221 19.01 -22.27 -14.50
C LYS A 221 18.89 -22.34 -12.98
N ARG A 222 20.05 -22.30 -12.33
CA ARG A 222 20.27 -22.38 -10.87
C ARG A 222 19.46 -21.32 -10.11
N LYS A 223 18.98 -21.73 -8.93
CA LYS A 223 18.33 -20.92 -7.88
C LYS A 223 19.21 -19.72 -7.51
N ARG A 224 18.90 -18.56 -8.07
CA ARG A 224 19.39 -17.23 -7.66
C ARG A 224 18.13 -16.38 -7.55
N GLU A 225 17.86 -15.85 -6.36
CA GLU A 225 16.71 -14.99 -6.08
C GLU A 225 16.87 -13.68 -6.87
N ASP A 226 16.29 -13.66 -8.06
CA ASP A 226 16.05 -12.44 -8.83
C ASP A 226 14.64 -11.98 -8.47
N ASN A 227 14.46 -10.70 -8.11
CA ASN A 227 13.15 -10.07 -7.94
C ASN A 227 12.43 -10.04 -9.30
N GLY A 228 11.94 -11.20 -9.73
CA GLY A 228 11.44 -11.47 -11.06
C GLY A 228 10.15 -10.70 -11.33
N GLY A 229 10.28 -9.57 -12.03
CA GLY A 229 9.18 -9.01 -12.82
C GLY A 229 7.95 -8.53 -12.05
N ILE A 230 8.08 -8.09 -10.79
CA ILE A 230 7.01 -7.36 -10.10
C ILE A 230 6.95 -5.94 -10.64
N VAL A 231 5.81 -5.58 -11.24
CA VAL A 231 5.53 -4.20 -11.66
C VAL A 231 4.59 -3.57 -10.63
N ILE A 232 4.89 -2.33 -10.23
CA ILE A 232 3.97 -1.51 -9.43
C ILE A 232 3.46 -0.38 -10.30
N THR A 233 2.14 -0.21 -10.38
CA THR A 233 1.51 0.91 -11.09
C THR A 233 0.56 1.67 -10.16
N SER A 234 0.07 2.82 -10.63
CA SER A 234 -1.01 3.58 -9.99
C SER A 234 -1.80 4.34 -11.04
N ASP A 235 -2.95 4.89 -10.62
CA ASP A 235 -3.76 5.80 -11.43
C ASP A 235 -3.30 7.26 -11.35
N GLY A 236 -2.42 7.59 -10.42
CA GLY A 236 -1.94 8.94 -10.16
C GLY A 236 -0.45 9.14 -10.48
N ASP A 237 0.11 10.24 -10.02
CA ASP A 237 1.54 10.57 -10.23
C ASP A 237 2.49 9.70 -9.37
N TYR A 238 1.95 8.91 -8.46
CA TYR A 238 2.73 8.10 -7.53
C TYR A 238 3.16 6.77 -8.14
N SER A 239 4.44 6.60 -8.47
CA SER A 239 4.95 5.40 -9.16
C SER A 239 5.19 4.16 -8.29
N GLY A 240 4.84 4.16 -7.00
CA GLY A 240 5.07 3.01 -6.12
C GLY A 240 6.54 2.78 -5.71
N ASN A 241 7.48 3.60 -6.17
CA ASN A 241 8.93 3.45 -5.91
C ASN A 241 9.26 3.43 -4.40
N GLY A 242 8.50 4.17 -3.58
CA GLY A 242 8.69 4.21 -2.13
C GLY A 242 8.56 2.83 -1.47
N LEU A 243 7.55 2.04 -1.86
CA LEU A 243 7.38 0.67 -1.35
C LEU A 243 8.55 -0.22 -1.76
N ALA A 244 8.93 -0.20 -3.04
CA ALA A 244 10.03 -1.04 -3.54
C ALA A 244 11.36 -0.75 -2.81
N LEU A 245 11.66 0.52 -2.52
CA LEU A 245 12.83 0.90 -1.74
C LEU A 245 12.73 0.43 -0.28
N ASN A 246 11.55 0.57 0.35
CA ASN A 246 11.34 0.08 1.71
C ASN A 246 11.49 -1.43 1.82
N VAL A 247 11.00 -2.19 0.83
CA VAL A 247 11.20 -3.65 0.79
C VAL A 247 12.68 -3.99 0.72
N LYS A 248 13.46 -3.32 -0.16
CA LYS A 248 14.91 -3.52 -0.24
C LYS A 248 15.62 -3.24 1.09
N LEU A 249 15.28 -2.13 1.75
CA LEU A 249 15.84 -1.78 3.07
C LEU A 249 15.41 -2.77 4.16
N TRP A 250 14.17 -3.26 4.09
CA TRP A 250 13.68 -4.28 5.02
C TRP A 250 14.41 -5.61 4.84
N ASP A 251 14.60 -6.06 3.60
CA ASP A 251 15.35 -7.27 3.29
C ASP A 251 16.82 -7.13 3.70
N LEU A 252 17.40 -5.94 3.54
CA LEU A 252 18.73 -5.63 4.06
C LEU A 252 18.82 -5.80 5.58
N LEU A 253 17.84 -5.26 6.32
CA LEU A 253 17.73 -5.43 7.78
C LEU A 253 17.52 -6.89 8.21
N HIS A 254 17.00 -7.73 7.32
CA HIS A 254 16.72 -9.15 7.59
C HIS A 254 17.71 -10.11 6.91
N SER A 255 18.82 -9.60 6.39
CA SER A 255 19.83 -10.37 5.64
C SER A 255 20.63 -11.37 6.49
N SER A 256 20.61 -11.25 7.83
CA SER A 256 21.24 -12.20 8.75
C SER A 256 20.44 -12.36 10.05
N ASP A 257 20.54 -13.53 10.68
CA ASP A 257 19.87 -13.84 11.98
C ASP A 257 20.30 -12.88 13.11
N TYR A 258 21.52 -12.33 13.02
CA TYR A 258 21.98 -11.32 13.96
C TYR A 258 21.19 -10.02 13.79
N LEU A 259 21.12 -9.49 12.56
CA LEU A 259 20.38 -8.25 12.28
C LEU A 259 18.89 -8.40 12.59
N GLN A 260 18.27 -9.53 12.24
CA GLN A 260 16.85 -9.79 12.55
C GLN A 260 16.55 -9.68 14.04
N ARG A 261 17.40 -10.25 14.90
CA ARG A 261 17.26 -10.16 16.37
C ARG A 261 17.45 -8.73 16.88
N GLU A 262 18.42 -8.01 16.34
CA GLU A 262 18.67 -6.62 16.73
C GLU A 262 17.57 -5.66 16.24
N VAL A 263 16.99 -5.89 15.06
CA VAL A 263 15.79 -5.16 14.58
C VAL A 263 14.64 -5.35 15.56
N GLY A 264 14.36 -6.58 16.02
CA GLY A 264 13.31 -6.85 17.00
C GLY A 264 13.52 -6.07 18.32
N LYS A 265 14.75 -6.04 18.85
CA LYS A 265 15.08 -5.26 20.05
C LYS A 265 14.91 -3.76 19.82
N LEU A 266 15.38 -3.26 18.68
CA LEU A 266 15.31 -1.84 18.36
C LEU A 266 13.87 -1.38 18.12
N SER A 267 13.04 -2.19 17.46
CA SER A 267 11.62 -1.93 17.24
C SER A 267 10.87 -1.79 18.57
N GLN A 268 11.15 -2.67 19.54
CA GLN A 268 10.59 -2.55 20.90
C GLN A 268 11.08 -1.29 21.62
N GLN A 269 12.37 -0.98 21.50
CA GLN A 269 12.96 0.19 22.15
C GLN A 269 12.41 1.51 21.61
N LEU A 270 12.19 1.60 20.29
CA LEU A 270 11.72 2.81 19.61
C LEU A 270 10.20 2.83 19.38
N ARG A 271 9.46 1.79 19.82
CA ARG A 271 8.02 1.62 19.62
C ARG A 271 7.60 1.75 18.14
N LEU A 272 8.29 1.02 17.28
CA LEU A 272 8.11 1.13 15.81
C LEU A 272 6.85 0.44 15.29
N ASP A 273 6.07 -0.24 16.13
CA ASP A 273 4.90 -1.01 15.70
C ASP A 273 3.88 -0.13 14.93
N SER A 274 3.65 1.10 15.40
CA SER A 274 2.75 2.05 14.73
C SER A 274 3.22 2.47 13.32
N TRP A 275 4.53 2.42 13.07
CA TRP A 275 5.12 2.72 11.78
C TRP A 275 5.15 1.51 10.85
N LEU A 276 5.44 0.33 11.42
CA LEU A 276 5.73 -0.87 10.66
C LEU A 276 4.48 -1.70 10.35
N ASN A 277 3.40 -1.63 11.15
CA ASN A 277 2.25 -2.52 10.98
C ASN A 277 1.62 -2.44 9.57
N SER A 278 1.32 -1.23 9.08
CA SER A 278 0.77 -1.05 7.72
C SER A 278 1.76 -1.52 6.65
N PHE A 279 3.03 -1.17 6.81
CA PHE A 279 4.10 -1.60 5.92
C PHE A 279 4.27 -3.13 5.90
N LEU A 280 4.12 -3.83 7.02
CA LEU A 280 4.26 -5.27 7.08
C LEU A 280 3.15 -5.99 6.31
N THR A 281 1.92 -5.45 6.33
CA THR A 281 0.83 -5.94 5.49
C THR A 281 1.13 -5.68 4.01
N ASP A 282 1.66 -4.50 3.67
CA ASP A 282 2.06 -4.15 2.30
C ASP A 282 3.29 -4.94 1.82
N LEU A 283 4.20 -5.31 2.71
CA LEU A 283 5.35 -6.17 2.45
C LEU A 283 4.91 -7.61 2.17
N ALA A 284 3.98 -8.14 2.96
CA ALA A 284 3.42 -9.47 2.73
C ALA A 284 2.65 -9.53 1.40
N MET A 285 1.88 -8.48 1.09
CA MET A 285 1.31 -8.27 -0.25
C MET A 285 2.43 -8.19 -1.29
N TYR A 286 3.46 -7.38 -1.10
CA TYR A 286 4.57 -7.25 -2.06
C TYR A 286 5.28 -8.58 -2.33
N LYS A 287 5.41 -9.45 -1.32
CA LYS A 287 6.04 -10.76 -1.44
C LYS A 287 5.11 -11.87 -1.92
N GLY A 288 3.80 -11.62 -2.06
CA GLY A 288 2.82 -12.62 -2.50
C GLY A 288 2.50 -13.67 -1.43
N LEU A 289 2.69 -13.31 -0.15
CA LEU A 289 2.47 -14.19 0.98
C LEU A 289 0.99 -14.13 1.42
N HIS A 290 0.08 -14.54 0.53
CA HIS A 290 -1.38 -14.43 0.73
C HIS A 290 -1.87 -15.08 2.02
N HIS A 291 -1.28 -16.22 2.40
CA HIS A 291 -1.60 -16.90 3.66
C HIS A 291 -1.21 -16.11 4.91
N GLU A 292 -0.21 -15.22 4.83
CA GLU A 292 0.18 -14.32 5.93
C GLU A 292 -0.62 -13.01 5.92
N VAL A 293 -1.04 -12.54 4.74
CA VAL A 293 -1.85 -11.33 4.58
C VAL A 293 -3.23 -11.51 5.21
N LEU A 294 -3.89 -12.64 4.95
CA LEU A 294 -5.26 -12.92 5.41
C LEU A 294 -5.46 -12.73 6.92
N PRO A 295 -4.67 -13.36 7.83
CA PRO A 295 -4.85 -13.18 9.27
C PRO A 295 -4.49 -11.77 9.76
N ARG A 296 -3.57 -11.05 9.08
CA ARG A 296 -3.20 -9.68 9.42
C ARG A 296 -4.37 -8.72 9.15
N LEU A 297 -4.94 -8.80 7.95
CA LEU A 297 -6.08 -7.96 7.55
C LEU A 297 -7.32 -8.23 8.42
N SER A 298 -7.55 -9.48 8.83
CA SER A 298 -8.67 -9.83 9.72
C SER A 298 -8.57 -9.24 11.13
N GLN A 299 -7.39 -8.78 11.56
CA GLN A 299 -7.20 -8.11 12.84
C GLN A 299 -7.35 -6.58 12.75
N GLU A 300 -7.26 -6.02 11.54
CA GLU A 300 -7.42 -4.59 11.30
C GLU A 300 -8.91 -4.18 11.36
N PRO A 301 -9.21 -2.92 11.73
CA PRO A 301 -10.59 -2.44 11.74
C PRO A 301 -11.19 -2.50 10.33
N ALA A 302 -12.36 -3.12 10.22
CA ALA A 302 -13.07 -3.28 8.94
C ALA A 302 -13.32 -1.92 8.27
N ASN A 303 -12.77 -1.75 7.08
CA ASN A 303 -12.97 -0.59 6.22
C ASN A 303 -12.93 -1.02 4.75
N LEU A 304 -13.23 -0.10 3.83
CA LEU A 304 -13.28 -0.38 2.39
C LEU A 304 -11.95 -0.97 1.86
N SER A 305 -10.81 -0.42 2.29
CA SER A 305 -9.47 -0.87 1.88
C SER A 305 -9.20 -2.30 2.37
N VAL A 306 -9.53 -2.62 3.62
CA VAL A 306 -9.38 -3.96 4.19
C VAL A 306 -10.26 -4.97 3.44
N HIS A 307 -11.53 -4.64 3.17
CA HIS A 307 -12.41 -5.54 2.41
C HIS A 307 -11.92 -5.77 0.97
N LEU A 308 -11.40 -4.73 0.31
CA LEU A 308 -10.80 -4.86 -1.03
C LEU A 308 -9.58 -5.77 -1.04
N ARG A 309 -8.68 -5.60 -0.06
CA ARG A 309 -7.49 -6.43 0.07
C ARG A 309 -7.82 -7.87 0.45
N LEU A 310 -8.86 -8.09 1.28
CA LEU A 310 -9.37 -9.43 1.60
C LEU A 310 -9.98 -10.10 0.36
N ALA A 311 -10.81 -9.40 -0.41
CA ALA A 311 -11.35 -9.91 -1.67
C ALA A 311 -10.23 -10.33 -2.65
N SER A 312 -9.22 -9.46 -2.84
CA SER A 312 -8.03 -9.76 -3.64
C SER A 312 -7.30 -11.00 -3.10
N THR A 313 -7.03 -11.07 -1.80
CA THR A 313 -6.32 -12.20 -1.18
C THR A 313 -7.09 -13.51 -1.35
N CYS A 314 -8.41 -13.51 -1.14
CA CYS A 314 -9.27 -14.68 -1.33
C CYS A 314 -9.27 -15.17 -2.79
N PHE A 315 -9.24 -14.27 -3.77
CA PHE A 315 -9.12 -14.63 -5.19
C PHE A 315 -7.83 -15.44 -5.46
N PHE A 316 -6.67 -14.95 -5.01
CA PHE A 316 -5.39 -15.66 -5.21
C PHE A 316 -5.29 -16.96 -4.41
N LEU A 317 -6.01 -17.06 -3.29
CA LEU A 317 -6.16 -18.31 -2.53
C LEU A 317 -7.23 -19.26 -3.10
N LYS A 318 -7.93 -18.87 -4.17
CA LYS A 318 -9.04 -19.61 -4.79
C LYS A 318 -10.24 -19.85 -3.87
N ASP A 319 -10.40 -19.03 -2.84
CA ASP A 319 -11.60 -18.99 -2.01
C ASP A 319 -12.61 -18.01 -2.62
N TYR A 320 -13.24 -18.43 -3.72
CA TYR A 320 -14.18 -17.58 -4.46
C TYR A 320 -15.46 -17.25 -3.67
N LYS A 321 -15.81 -18.09 -2.68
CA LYS A 321 -16.95 -17.81 -1.81
C LYS A 321 -16.65 -16.63 -0.90
N ALA A 322 -15.54 -16.68 -0.15
CA ALA A 322 -15.13 -15.58 0.71
C ALA A 322 -14.84 -14.30 -0.11
N MET A 323 -14.21 -14.46 -1.29
CA MET A 323 -14.00 -13.35 -2.23
C MET A 323 -15.31 -12.62 -2.55
N LEU A 324 -16.36 -13.36 -2.93
CA LEU A 324 -17.65 -12.76 -3.27
C LEU A 324 -18.31 -12.09 -2.05
N GLU A 325 -18.21 -12.69 -0.87
CA GLU A 325 -18.72 -12.08 0.38
C GLU A 325 -18.06 -10.72 0.65
N TYR A 326 -16.74 -10.62 0.51
CA TYR A 326 -16.02 -9.35 0.64
C TYR A 326 -16.33 -8.37 -0.49
N ILE A 327 -16.46 -8.83 -1.74
CA ILE A 327 -16.87 -7.97 -2.86
C ILE A 327 -18.25 -7.34 -2.59
N VAL A 328 -19.21 -8.11 -2.07
CA VAL A 328 -20.53 -7.57 -1.69
C VAL A 328 -20.41 -6.49 -0.61
N LEU A 329 -19.54 -6.67 0.38
CA LEU A 329 -19.26 -5.64 1.40
C LEU A 329 -18.64 -4.37 0.78
N VAL A 330 -17.67 -4.53 -0.13
CA VAL A 330 -17.04 -3.41 -0.86
C VAL A 330 -18.08 -2.64 -1.67
N VAL A 331 -18.87 -3.36 -2.47
CA VAL A 331 -19.86 -2.78 -3.39
C VAL A 331 -21.04 -2.15 -2.64
N THR A 332 -21.34 -2.60 -1.42
CA THR A 332 -22.33 -1.97 -0.53
C THR A 332 -21.79 -0.66 0.07
N ALA A 333 -20.48 -0.56 0.27
CA ALA A 333 -19.80 0.58 0.87
C ALA A 333 -19.03 1.44 -0.16
N LEU A 334 -19.51 1.51 -1.41
CA LEU A 334 -18.82 2.25 -2.47
C LEU A 334 -18.63 3.73 -2.11
N PRO A 335 -17.47 4.33 -2.43
CA PRO A 335 -17.25 5.76 -2.29
C PRO A 335 -18.27 6.57 -3.10
N SER A 336 -18.65 7.73 -2.58
CA SER A 336 -19.45 8.72 -3.32
C SER A 336 -18.63 9.51 -4.35
N VAL A 337 -17.31 9.53 -4.17
CA VAL A 337 -16.38 10.21 -5.09
C VAL A 337 -16.28 9.41 -6.39
N CYS A 338 -16.75 10.00 -7.49
CA CYS A 338 -16.58 9.44 -8.83
C CYS A 338 -15.20 9.81 -9.38
N SER A 339 -14.47 8.81 -9.87
CA SER A 339 -13.26 8.95 -10.68
C SER A 339 -13.44 8.19 -11.98
N LYS A 340 -12.47 8.24 -12.89
CA LYS A 340 -12.48 7.41 -14.11
C LYS A 340 -12.09 5.98 -13.79
N VAL A 341 -12.39 5.06 -14.71
CA VAL A 341 -11.83 3.71 -14.69
C VAL A 341 -10.30 3.76 -14.79
N SER A 342 -9.64 2.83 -14.13
CA SER A 342 -8.20 2.64 -14.24
C SER A 342 -7.86 1.91 -15.54
N HIS A 343 -6.91 2.45 -16.30
CA HIS A 343 -6.40 1.81 -17.51
C HIS A 343 -5.16 0.94 -17.25
N ASN A 344 -4.63 0.98 -16.03
CA ASN A 344 -3.38 0.34 -15.66
C ASN A 344 -3.58 -0.94 -14.83
N LEU A 345 -4.82 -1.41 -14.62
CA LEU A 345 -5.10 -2.62 -13.84
C LEU A 345 -4.52 -3.90 -14.45
N THR A 346 -4.22 -3.89 -15.75
CA THR A 346 -3.65 -5.03 -16.46
C THR A 346 -2.36 -4.63 -17.15
N VAL A 347 -1.29 -5.37 -16.87
CA VAL A 347 0.04 -5.11 -17.43
C VAL A 347 0.68 -6.43 -17.86
N PRO A 348 1.44 -6.46 -18.97
CA PRO A 348 2.18 -7.64 -19.39
C PRO A 348 3.41 -7.86 -18.49
N CYS A 349 3.22 -8.55 -17.37
CA CYS A 349 4.29 -8.87 -16.42
C CYS A 349 4.06 -10.23 -15.73
N GLY A 350 5.02 -10.64 -14.89
CA GLY A 350 4.88 -11.87 -14.11
C GLY A 350 3.91 -11.67 -12.93
N ARG A 351 4.01 -10.52 -12.26
CA ARG A 351 3.16 -10.16 -11.14
C ARG A 351 2.96 -8.66 -11.06
N HIS A 352 1.74 -8.25 -10.76
CA HIS A 352 1.34 -6.85 -10.85
C HIS A 352 0.73 -6.39 -9.53
N LEU A 353 1.28 -5.34 -8.95
CA LEU A 353 0.67 -4.63 -7.83
C LEU A 353 0.21 -3.26 -8.30
N HIS A 354 -0.92 -2.80 -7.81
CA HIS A 354 -1.49 -1.54 -8.22
C HIS A 354 -1.96 -0.75 -6.99
N TYR A 355 -1.62 0.54 -6.96
CA TYR A 355 -2.23 1.48 -6.04
C TYR A 355 -3.55 1.97 -6.63
N LEU A 356 -4.62 1.27 -6.24
CA LEU A 356 -5.99 1.54 -6.67
C LEU A 356 -6.53 2.78 -5.96
N THR A 357 -7.06 3.73 -6.72
CA THR A 357 -7.76 4.88 -6.14
C THR A 357 -9.04 4.43 -5.45
N LEU A 358 -9.27 4.84 -4.20
CA LEU A 358 -10.50 4.55 -3.45
C LEU A 358 -11.67 5.47 -3.88
N ALA A 359 -12.01 5.38 -5.17
CA ALA A 359 -13.13 6.06 -5.81
C ALA A 359 -14.09 5.04 -6.44
N ARG A 360 -15.31 5.49 -6.76
CA ARG A 360 -16.42 4.62 -7.16
C ARG A 360 -16.09 3.69 -8.34
N PHE A 361 -15.64 4.25 -9.47
CA PHE A 361 -15.35 3.49 -10.69
C PHE A 361 -14.14 2.55 -10.55
N PRO A 362 -12.95 2.99 -10.08
CA PRO A 362 -11.81 2.07 -9.91
C PRO A 362 -12.14 0.89 -8.97
N VAL A 363 -12.87 1.15 -7.88
CA VAL A 363 -13.24 0.11 -6.91
C VAL A 363 -14.19 -0.91 -7.52
N ILE A 364 -15.28 -0.47 -8.17
CA ILE A 364 -16.23 -1.41 -8.77
C ILE A 364 -15.63 -2.13 -9.98
N GLN A 365 -14.81 -1.45 -10.80
CA GLN A 365 -14.06 -2.04 -11.90
C GLN A 365 -13.16 -3.18 -11.39
N TYR A 366 -12.39 -2.94 -10.34
CA TYR A 366 -11.53 -3.95 -9.74
C TYR A 366 -12.33 -5.17 -9.23
N CYS A 367 -13.46 -4.95 -8.57
CA CYS A 367 -14.37 -6.04 -8.16
C CYS A 367 -14.93 -6.83 -9.35
N CYS A 368 -15.40 -6.14 -10.39
CA CYS A 368 -15.92 -6.77 -11.60
C CYS A 368 -14.83 -7.61 -12.28
N ARG A 369 -13.59 -7.12 -12.30
CA ARG A 369 -12.46 -7.80 -12.92
C ARG A 369 -12.04 -9.06 -12.16
N LEU A 370 -12.04 -9.03 -10.82
CA LEU A 370 -11.85 -10.24 -9.99
C LEU A 370 -12.89 -11.32 -10.32
N LEU A 371 -14.18 -10.93 -10.34
CA LEU A 371 -15.27 -11.86 -10.66
C LEU A 371 -15.16 -12.40 -12.09
N LEU A 372 -14.88 -11.53 -13.05
CA LEU A 372 -14.75 -11.89 -14.45
C LEU A 372 -13.61 -12.88 -14.66
N LEU A 373 -12.44 -12.65 -14.04
CA LEU A 373 -11.31 -13.57 -14.13
C LEU A 373 -11.61 -14.92 -13.49
N ALA A 374 -12.26 -14.94 -12.32
CA ALA A 374 -12.67 -16.18 -11.68
C ALA A 374 -13.66 -16.99 -12.55
N ILE A 375 -14.58 -16.32 -13.25
CA ILE A 375 -15.47 -16.97 -14.25
C ILE A 375 -14.66 -17.46 -15.47
N LYS A 376 -13.70 -16.67 -15.96
CA LYS A 376 -12.85 -17.02 -17.11
C LYS A 376 -11.95 -18.22 -16.83
N GLU A 377 -11.54 -18.48 -15.59
CA GLU A 377 -10.82 -19.71 -15.24
C GLU A 377 -11.61 -20.96 -15.66
N ASN A 378 -12.94 -20.93 -15.52
CA ASN A 378 -13.83 -22.02 -15.91
C ASN A 378 -13.93 -22.19 -17.43
N PHE A 379 -13.58 -21.16 -18.21
CA PHE A 379 -13.60 -21.25 -19.68
C PHE A 379 -12.58 -22.27 -20.18
N SER A 380 -11.44 -22.41 -19.50
CA SER A 380 -10.41 -23.37 -19.90
C SER A 380 -10.87 -24.83 -19.87
N ILE A 381 -12.00 -25.14 -19.21
CA ILE A 381 -12.55 -26.48 -19.07
C ILE A 381 -13.69 -26.68 -20.11
N PRO A 382 -13.52 -27.58 -21.09
CA PRO A 382 -14.58 -27.90 -22.04
C PRO A 382 -15.82 -28.45 -21.34
N GLY A 383 -17.00 -27.88 -21.61
CA GLY A 383 -18.29 -28.36 -21.09
C GLY A 383 -18.70 -27.87 -19.69
N ALA A 384 -17.80 -27.24 -18.92
CA ALA A 384 -18.10 -26.82 -17.53
C ALA A 384 -18.88 -25.50 -17.42
N VAL A 385 -18.81 -24.64 -18.44
CA VAL A 385 -19.36 -23.26 -18.35
C VAL A 385 -20.84 -23.24 -18.69
N GLY A 386 -21.76 -22.95 -17.78
CA GLY A 386 -23.17 -22.73 -18.16
C GLY A 386 -23.39 -21.44 -18.94
N ASP A 387 -24.50 -21.32 -19.68
CA ASP A 387 -24.90 -20.05 -20.32
C ASP A 387 -25.05 -18.91 -19.31
N LEU A 388 -25.41 -19.25 -18.07
CA LEU A 388 -25.46 -18.31 -16.95
C LEU A 388 -24.10 -17.66 -16.68
N ALA A 389 -23.03 -18.45 -16.65
CA ALA A 389 -21.68 -17.94 -16.44
C ALA A 389 -21.20 -17.07 -17.60
N ILE A 390 -21.54 -17.43 -18.84
CA ILE A 390 -21.29 -16.60 -20.03
C ILE A 390 -22.03 -15.27 -19.91
N GLY A 391 -23.32 -15.28 -19.56
CA GLY A 391 -24.10 -14.06 -19.39
C GLY A 391 -23.59 -13.17 -18.25
N HIS A 392 -23.15 -13.75 -17.13
CA HIS A 392 -22.50 -13.00 -16.06
C HIS A 392 -21.18 -12.37 -16.53
N ALA A 393 -20.38 -13.09 -17.31
CA ALA A 393 -19.16 -12.52 -17.89
C ALA A 393 -19.45 -11.33 -18.82
N LEU A 394 -20.51 -11.42 -19.65
CA LEU A 394 -20.97 -10.32 -20.51
C LEU A 394 -21.39 -9.10 -19.69
N VAL A 395 -22.09 -9.29 -18.55
CA VAL A 395 -22.46 -8.17 -17.67
C VAL A 395 -21.22 -7.50 -17.09
N LEU A 396 -20.28 -8.28 -16.54
CA LEU A 396 -19.10 -7.78 -15.83
C LEU A 396 -18.11 -7.05 -16.75
N MET A 397 -17.93 -7.51 -18.00
CA MET A 397 -16.95 -6.91 -18.92
C MET A 397 -17.35 -5.54 -19.46
N GLN A 398 -18.61 -5.12 -19.30
CA GLN A 398 -19.08 -3.80 -19.78
C GLN A 398 -18.27 -2.63 -19.22
N ILE A 399 -17.76 -2.75 -17.98
CA ILE A 399 -16.98 -1.66 -17.35
C ILE A 399 -15.58 -1.49 -17.94
N ASP A 400 -15.01 -2.58 -18.45
CA ASP A 400 -13.68 -2.60 -19.06
C ASP A 400 -13.75 -2.52 -20.58
N TRP A 401 -14.92 -2.32 -21.18
CA TRP A 401 -15.04 -2.21 -22.63
C TRP A 401 -14.32 -0.95 -23.15
N PRO A 402 -13.49 -1.04 -24.21
CA PRO A 402 -13.27 -2.16 -25.14
C PRO A 402 -12.06 -3.07 -24.83
N GLN A 403 -11.43 -2.97 -23.65
CA GLN A 403 -10.24 -3.76 -23.28
C GLN A 403 -10.50 -5.28 -23.27
N GLU A 404 -11.75 -5.70 -22.99
CA GLU A 404 -12.16 -7.11 -22.96
C GLU A 404 -12.66 -7.66 -24.31
N ALA A 405 -12.37 -6.99 -25.44
CA ALA A 405 -12.80 -7.46 -26.77
C ALA A 405 -12.32 -8.90 -27.10
N SER A 406 -11.12 -9.28 -26.66
CA SER A 406 -10.60 -10.65 -26.84
C SER A 406 -11.41 -11.70 -26.07
N ALA A 407 -11.90 -11.34 -24.88
CA ALA A 407 -12.76 -12.20 -24.08
C ALA A 407 -14.15 -12.34 -24.73
N LEU A 408 -14.68 -11.27 -25.31
CA LEU A 408 -15.94 -11.32 -26.06
C LEU A 408 -15.83 -12.28 -27.25
N SER A 409 -14.75 -12.22 -28.03
CA SER A 409 -14.50 -13.16 -29.14
C SER A 409 -14.52 -14.62 -28.66
N THR A 410 -13.86 -14.91 -27.54
CA THR A 410 -13.85 -16.26 -26.94
C THR A 410 -15.25 -16.71 -26.49
N ILE A 411 -16.04 -15.79 -25.94
CA ILE A 411 -17.43 -16.05 -25.53
C ILE A 411 -18.30 -16.35 -26.76
N THR A 412 -18.17 -15.54 -27.80
CA THR A 412 -18.90 -15.67 -29.05
C THR A 412 -18.65 -17.03 -29.71
N GLU A 413 -17.40 -17.48 -29.82
CA GLU A 413 -17.07 -18.81 -30.35
C GLU A 413 -17.77 -19.93 -29.56
N ARG A 414 -17.86 -19.80 -28.23
CA ARG A 414 -18.54 -20.80 -27.39
C ARG A 414 -20.05 -20.81 -27.61
N ILE A 415 -20.65 -19.63 -27.74
CA ILE A 415 -22.07 -19.50 -28.04
C ILE A 415 -22.39 -20.14 -29.40
N ILE A 416 -21.57 -19.88 -30.42
CA ILE A 416 -21.71 -20.49 -31.76
C ILE A 416 -21.61 -22.01 -31.66
N ASN A 417 -20.60 -22.53 -30.97
CA ASN A 417 -20.39 -23.98 -30.82
C ASN A 417 -21.56 -24.70 -30.13
N ARG A 418 -22.35 -23.99 -29.31
CA ARG A 418 -23.58 -24.53 -28.68
C ARG A 418 -24.81 -24.40 -29.55
N GLY A 419 -24.86 -23.40 -30.42
CA GLY A 419 -26.03 -23.06 -31.24
C GLY A 419 -27.20 -22.47 -30.45
N THR A 420 -27.11 -22.36 -29.13
CA THR A 420 -28.12 -21.76 -28.26
C THR A 420 -27.45 -20.94 -27.15
N PHE A 421 -28.08 -19.84 -26.75
CA PHE A 421 -27.68 -19.05 -25.60
C PHE A 421 -28.90 -18.55 -24.84
N SER A 422 -29.02 -18.93 -23.57
CA SER A 422 -30.09 -18.47 -22.68
C SER A 422 -29.53 -17.67 -21.49
N TYR A 423 -30.01 -16.43 -21.32
CA TYR A 423 -29.61 -15.61 -20.18
C TYR A 423 -30.80 -14.84 -19.58
N PRO A 424 -31.38 -15.33 -18.48
CA PRO A 424 -32.57 -14.73 -17.87
C PRO A 424 -32.41 -13.29 -17.40
N LEU A 425 -31.17 -12.88 -17.09
CA LEU A 425 -30.86 -11.56 -16.56
C LEU A 425 -30.47 -10.54 -17.65
N PHE A 426 -30.58 -10.91 -18.93
CA PHE A 426 -30.20 -10.09 -20.07
C PHE A 426 -30.83 -8.69 -20.01
N GLN A 427 -32.15 -8.63 -19.86
CA GLN A 427 -32.87 -7.35 -19.90
C GLN A 427 -32.64 -6.45 -18.68
N ALA A 428 -32.08 -7.00 -17.61
CA ALA A 428 -31.76 -6.23 -16.42
C ALA A 428 -30.40 -5.53 -16.56
N TYR A 429 -29.39 -6.23 -17.08
CA TYR A 429 -27.99 -5.82 -16.87
C TYR A 429 -27.12 -5.66 -18.13
N ILE A 430 -27.54 -6.09 -19.32
CA ILE A 430 -26.71 -5.93 -20.54
C ILE A 430 -27.23 -4.73 -21.32
N ILE A 431 -26.43 -3.66 -21.39
CA ILE A 431 -26.76 -2.39 -22.06
C ILE A 431 -25.73 -1.96 -23.11
N CYS A 432 -24.48 -2.45 -23.05
CA CYS A 432 -23.40 -2.04 -23.95
C CYS A 432 -23.73 -2.37 -25.43
N VAL A 433 -23.80 -1.33 -26.26
CA VAL A 433 -24.23 -1.45 -27.67
C VAL A 433 -23.35 -2.43 -28.46
N ASP A 434 -22.02 -2.37 -28.31
CA ASP A 434 -21.12 -3.25 -29.07
C ASP A 434 -21.37 -4.75 -28.75
N ILE A 435 -21.64 -5.08 -27.48
CA ILE A 435 -22.00 -6.45 -27.07
C ILE A 435 -23.37 -6.84 -27.66
N LEU A 436 -24.33 -5.92 -27.67
CA LEU A 436 -25.67 -6.15 -28.24
C LEU A 436 -25.60 -6.38 -29.76
N GLU A 437 -24.73 -5.66 -30.46
CA GLU A 437 -24.49 -5.82 -31.89
C GLU A 437 -23.92 -7.20 -32.21
N GLU A 438 -22.90 -7.64 -31.47
CA GLU A 438 -22.32 -8.98 -31.61
C GLU A 438 -23.38 -10.08 -31.39
N LEU A 439 -24.16 -10.01 -30.29
CA LEU A 439 -25.24 -10.97 -30.05
C LEU A 439 -26.31 -10.93 -31.14
N THR A 440 -26.62 -9.76 -31.68
CA THR A 440 -27.55 -9.61 -32.80
C THR A 440 -27.00 -10.25 -34.07
N TYR A 441 -25.70 -10.15 -34.33
CA TYR A 441 -25.05 -10.81 -35.46
C TYR A 441 -25.12 -12.34 -35.34
N LEU A 442 -24.83 -12.90 -34.16
CA LEU A 442 -24.88 -14.36 -33.91
C LEU A 442 -26.26 -14.97 -34.16
N TRP A 443 -27.31 -14.19 -33.93
CA TRP A 443 -28.68 -14.60 -34.20
C TRP A 443 -29.02 -14.68 -35.70
N THR A 444 -28.28 -13.97 -36.55
CA THR A 444 -28.50 -14.01 -38.00
C THR A 444 -28.00 -15.32 -38.62
N GLU A 445 -28.54 -15.69 -39.77
CA GLU A 445 -28.07 -16.86 -40.53
C GLU A 445 -26.59 -16.75 -40.91
N HIS A 446 -26.08 -15.53 -41.12
CA HIS A 446 -24.68 -15.27 -41.47
C HIS A 446 -23.72 -15.34 -40.28
N GLY A 447 -24.20 -15.07 -39.05
CA GLY A 447 -23.39 -15.06 -37.83
C GLY A 447 -23.43 -16.35 -37.01
N GLY A 448 -24.13 -17.39 -37.49
CA GLY A 448 -24.17 -18.72 -36.85
C GLY A 448 -25.58 -19.25 -36.57
N GLY A 449 -26.62 -18.43 -36.73
CA GLY A 449 -28.02 -18.84 -36.57
C GLY A 449 -28.35 -19.29 -35.14
N VAL A 450 -27.69 -18.71 -34.14
CA VAL A 450 -27.81 -19.09 -32.73
C VAL A 450 -29.21 -18.78 -32.22
N SER A 451 -29.84 -19.72 -31.51
CA SER A 451 -31.11 -19.48 -30.81
C SER A 451 -30.87 -18.68 -29.52
N LEU A 452 -31.35 -17.44 -29.47
CA LEU A 452 -31.26 -16.58 -28.29
C LEU A 452 -32.52 -16.66 -27.42
N ASP A 453 -32.33 -16.97 -26.15
CA ASP A 453 -33.37 -16.95 -25.12
C ASP A 453 -33.05 -15.88 -24.06
N ILE A 454 -33.44 -14.64 -24.39
CA ILE A 454 -33.10 -13.43 -23.62
C ILE A 454 -34.35 -12.66 -23.14
N ALA A 455 -35.54 -13.24 -23.34
CA ALA A 455 -36.81 -12.67 -22.94
C ALA A 455 -37.26 -13.18 -21.56
N THR A 456 -37.73 -12.29 -20.69
CA THR A 456 -38.37 -12.69 -19.43
C THR A 456 -39.71 -13.38 -19.74
N GLY A 457 -39.72 -14.72 -19.72
CA GLY A 457 -40.96 -15.52 -19.87
C GLY A 457 -40.90 -16.74 -20.80
N SER A 458 -39.79 -16.96 -21.51
CA SER A 458 -39.68 -18.01 -22.54
C SER A 458 -39.82 -19.43 -21.99
N GLY A 459 -39.43 -19.66 -20.73
CA GLY A 459 -39.51 -20.99 -20.10
C GLY A 459 -40.94 -21.48 -19.86
N ILE A 460 -41.92 -20.58 -19.68
CA ILE A 460 -43.32 -20.96 -19.41
C ILE A 460 -44.07 -21.29 -20.72
N LEU A 461 -43.61 -20.77 -21.85
CA LEU A 461 -44.26 -20.97 -23.15
C LEU A 461 -43.70 -22.17 -23.94
N GLN A 462 -42.48 -22.64 -23.67
CA GLN A 462 -41.93 -23.81 -24.38
C GLN A 462 -42.68 -25.12 -24.06
N ASN A 463 -43.27 -25.26 -22.87
CA ASN A 463 -44.09 -26.43 -22.52
C ASN A 463 -45.49 -26.44 -23.17
N ARG A 464 -45.83 -25.43 -23.99
CA ARG A 464 -47.05 -25.37 -24.81
C ARG A 464 -46.72 -25.15 -26.29
N ARG A 465 -45.83 -25.94 -26.90
CA ARG A 465 -45.59 -25.87 -28.36
C ARG A 465 -46.53 -26.79 -29.13
N ILE A 466 -47.64 -26.23 -29.61
CA ILE A 466 -48.27 -26.63 -30.88
C ILE A 466 -47.64 -25.73 -31.97
N THR A 467 -46.89 -26.34 -32.88
CA THR A 467 -46.28 -25.69 -34.04
C THR A 467 -47.34 -25.16 -35.00
N THR A 468 -47.59 -23.84 -34.95
CA THR A 468 -48.31 -23.11 -36.00
C THR A 468 -47.41 -22.03 -36.58
N ARG A 469 -47.47 -21.85 -37.90
CA ARG A 469 -46.58 -21.01 -38.74
C ARG A 469 -46.48 -19.51 -38.39
N GLY A 470 -47.12 -19.06 -37.30
CA GLY A 470 -47.11 -17.67 -36.82
C GLY A 470 -46.36 -17.44 -35.50
N ALA A 471 -46.06 -18.48 -34.72
CA ALA A 471 -45.46 -18.33 -33.39
C ALA A 471 -44.00 -17.82 -33.44
N ASP A 472 -43.23 -18.23 -34.45
CA ASP A 472 -41.82 -17.84 -34.58
C ASP A 472 -41.66 -16.35 -34.93
N LYS A 473 -42.64 -15.72 -35.58
CA LYS A 473 -42.60 -14.28 -35.87
C LYS A 473 -42.70 -13.43 -34.60
N GLY A 474 -43.51 -13.85 -33.63
CA GLY A 474 -43.67 -13.15 -32.35
C GLY A 474 -42.37 -13.16 -31.54
N VAL A 475 -41.76 -14.35 -31.40
CA VAL A 475 -40.47 -14.52 -30.68
C VAL A 475 -39.36 -13.67 -31.31
N ARG A 476 -39.29 -13.60 -32.65
CA ARG A 476 -38.29 -12.78 -33.35
C ARG A 476 -38.48 -11.29 -33.09
N GLU A 477 -39.72 -10.80 -33.03
CA GLU A 477 -39.99 -9.38 -32.72
C GLU A 477 -39.75 -9.05 -31.25
N GLU A 478 -40.02 -9.97 -30.32
CA GLU A 478 -39.70 -9.81 -28.89
C GLU A 478 -38.19 -9.68 -28.65
N VAL A 479 -37.38 -10.52 -29.28
CA VAL A 479 -35.91 -10.46 -29.20
C VAL A 479 -35.39 -9.13 -29.76
N LYS A 480 -35.86 -8.70 -30.95
CA LYS A 480 -35.49 -7.39 -31.52
C LYS A 480 -35.89 -6.23 -30.61
N GLN A 481 -37.08 -6.31 -30.00
CA GLN A 481 -37.55 -5.27 -29.09
C GLN A 481 -36.71 -5.25 -27.81
N ALA A 482 -36.32 -6.40 -27.28
CA ALA A 482 -35.42 -6.51 -26.14
C ALA A 482 -34.06 -5.86 -26.44
N MET A 483 -33.44 -6.18 -27.60
CA MET A 483 -32.18 -5.55 -28.04
C MET A 483 -32.29 -4.03 -28.13
N ARG A 484 -33.35 -3.53 -28.79
CA ARG A 484 -33.59 -2.07 -28.92
C ARG A 484 -33.77 -1.38 -27.58
N ARG A 485 -34.47 -2.01 -26.63
CA ARG A 485 -34.66 -1.46 -25.28
C ARG A 485 -33.35 -1.40 -24.52
N GLN A 486 -32.48 -2.40 -24.64
CA GLN A 486 -31.17 -2.37 -24.00
C GLN A 486 -30.24 -1.34 -24.61
N ALA A 487 -30.18 -1.26 -25.95
CA ALA A 487 -29.36 -0.26 -26.63
C ALA A 487 -29.77 1.18 -26.28
N ALA A 488 -31.06 1.42 -26.04
CA ALA A 488 -31.56 2.72 -25.60
C ALA A 488 -31.13 3.11 -24.17
N ARG A 489 -30.58 2.19 -23.37
CA ARG A 489 -30.10 2.45 -22.01
C ARG A 489 -28.61 2.79 -21.98
N ASP A 490 -27.85 2.46 -23.02
CA ASP A 490 -26.41 2.74 -23.08
C ASP A 490 -26.14 4.24 -23.04
N GLY A 491 -25.20 4.66 -22.19
CA GLY A 491 -24.92 6.08 -21.94
C GLY A 491 -26.01 6.86 -21.18
N ILE A 492 -27.16 6.26 -20.87
CA ILE A 492 -28.23 6.87 -20.05
C ILE A 492 -28.22 6.30 -18.64
N ASP A 493 -28.26 4.97 -18.52
CA ASP A 493 -28.23 4.30 -17.23
C ASP A 493 -26.80 4.32 -16.65
N PRO A 494 -26.60 4.69 -15.37
CA PRO A 494 -25.29 4.66 -14.74
C PRO A 494 -24.81 3.21 -14.60
N LEU A 495 -23.79 2.85 -15.40
CA LEU A 495 -23.24 1.50 -15.47
C LEU A 495 -22.74 1.00 -14.11
N ASP A 496 -22.14 1.87 -13.31
CA ASP A 496 -21.67 1.59 -11.95
C ASP A 496 -22.82 1.19 -11.00
N GLU A 497 -23.96 1.88 -11.04
CA GLU A 497 -25.13 1.48 -10.23
C GLU A 497 -25.74 0.17 -10.72
N LEU A 498 -25.74 -0.04 -12.04
CA LEU A 498 -26.23 -1.28 -12.64
C LEU A 498 -25.39 -2.48 -12.19
N LEU A 499 -24.07 -2.35 -12.24
CA LEU A 499 -23.13 -3.39 -11.78
C LEU A 499 -23.19 -3.60 -10.27
N GLN A 500 -23.37 -2.51 -9.50
CA GLN A 500 -23.59 -2.59 -8.07
C GLN A 500 -24.85 -3.42 -7.75
N LYS A 501 -25.97 -3.14 -8.44
CA LYS A 501 -27.22 -3.91 -8.30
C LYS A 501 -27.03 -5.37 -8.71
N PHE A 502 -26.32 -5.63 -9.81
CA PHE A 502 -26.03 -6.99 -10.27
C PHE A 502 -25.30 -7.80 -9.20
N ILE A 503 -24.19 -7.27 -8.64
CA ILE A 503 -23.38 -7.97 -7.64
C ILE A 503 -24.18 -8.24 -6.36
N ILE A 504 -25.01 -7.29 -5.91
CA ILE A 504 -25.77 -7.42 -4.67
C ILE A 504 -26.96 -8.39 -4.84
N ASN A 505 -27.75 -8.21 -5.89
CA ASN A 505 -29.01 -8.94 -6.08
C ASN A 505 -28.76 -10.37 -6.56
N GLU A 506 -27.75 -10.58 -7.40
CA GLU A 506 -27.50 -11.86 -8.08
C GLU A 506 -26.37 -12.67 -7.44
N LYS A 507 -25.93 -12.31 -6.22
CA LYS A 507 -24.79 -12.95 -5.53
C LYS A 507 -24.85 -14.48 -5.49
N THR A 508 -26.03 -15.07 -5.36
CA THR A 508 -26.21 -16.53 -5.34
C THR A 508 -25.97 -17.15 -6.71
N ALA A 509 -26.48 -16.52 -7.77
CA ALA A 509 -26.26 -16.94 -9.16
C ALA A 509 -24.80 -16.76 -9.58
N ILE A 510 -24.17 -15.66 -9.16
CA ILE A 510 -22.74 -15.41 -9.35
C ILE A 510 -21.93 -16.51 -8.66
N LEU A 511 -22.23 -16.84 -7.40
CA LEU A 511 -21.50 -17.89 -6.67
C LEU A 511 -21.57 -19.25 -7.37
N HIS A 512 -22.73 -19.62 -7.91
CA HIS A 512 -22.87 -20.86 -8.69
C HIS A 512 -21.99 -20.87 -9.95
N SER A 513 -21.73 -19.70 -10.54
CA SER A 513 -20.87 -19.58 -11.72
C SER A 513 -19.37 -19.57 -11.38
N LEU A 514 -19.02 -19.32 -10.11
CA LEU A 514 -17.64 -19.32 -9.61
C LEU A 514 -17.18 -20.71 -9.14
N ILE A 515 -18.09 -21.52 -8.60
CA ILE A 515 -17.76 -22.86 -8.09
C ILE A 515 -17.75 -23.84 -9.26
N ILE A 516 -16.58 -24.41 -9.56
CA ILE A 516 -16.45 -25.55 -10.48
C ILE A 516 -17.20 -26.74 -9.86
N GLN A 517 -18.17 -27.29 -10.58
CA GLN A 517 -18.76 -28.59 -10.27
C GLN A 517 -17.90 -29.73 -10.81
#